data_AF-A0A7S4QD90-F1
#
_entry.id   AF-A0A7S4QD90-F1
#
_cell.length_a   1.000
_cell.length_b   1.000
_cell.length_c   1.000
_cell.angle_alpha   90.00
_cell.angle_beta   90.00
_cell.angle_gamma   90.00
#
_symmetry.space_group_name_H-M   'P 1'
#
loop_
_entity.id
_entity.type
_entity.pdbx_description
1 polymer ?
#
loop_
_entity_poly.entity_id
_entity_poly.type
_entity_poly.pdbx_seq_one_letter_code
_entity_poly.pdbx_strand_id
1 'polypeptide(L)'
;WLKSFALKPRGGVPQSALLLSACTRSMSGLCLGFMAPGLIRGTLAWLCVGFVATIVGQAFVKETPKITKQESRQLALVVVWVSTICMWLFWAFVYMHQMVPIIYPVHKPIV
;
A
#
# COMPACT_ATOMS: atom_id res chain seq x y z
N TRP A 1 20.98 -6.73 -34.57
CA TRP A 1 20.11 -5.62 -34.14
C TRP A 1 18.96 -6.18 -33.32
N LEU A 2 19.08 -6.60 -32.05
CA LEU A 2 19.56 -5.85 -30.88
C LEU A 2 20.20 -6.81 -29.84
N LYS A 3 21.23 -7.55 -30.25
CA LYS A 3 22.10 -8.35 -29.34
C LYS A 3 23.13 -7.47 -28.60
N SER A 4 22.76 -6.26 -28.17
CA SER A 4 23.71 -5.23 -27.68
C SER A 4 23.32 -4.53 -26.39
N PHE A 5 22.58 -5.17 -25.49
CA PHE A 5 22.61 -4.79 -24.07
C PHE A 5 23.25 -5.90 -23.24
N ALA A 6 24.47 -6.24 -23.65
CA ALA A 6 25.48 -6.75 -22.74
C ALA A 6 25.64 -5.75 -21.59
N LEU A 7 25.01 -6.05 -20.45
CA LEU A 7 25.27 -5.36 -19.20
C LEU A 7 26.73 -5.63 -18.81
N LYS A 8 27.58 -4.69 -19.20
CA LYS A 8 28.91 -4.50 -18.66
C LYS A 8 28.81 -4.46 -17.13
N PRO A 9 29.44 -5.38 -16.38
CA PRO A 9 29.47 -5.27 -14.92
C PRO A 9 30.36 -4.07 -14.58
N ARG A 10 29.75 -2.91 -14.36
CA ARG A 10 30.43 -1.76 -13.76
C ARG A 10 30.32 -1.89 -12.25
N GLY A 11 31.47 -2.14 -11.62
CA GLY A 11 31.72 -1.82 -10.21
C GLY A 11 31.04 -2.77 -9.23
N GLY A 12 31.85 -3.52 -8.49
CA GLY A 12 31.39 -4.33 -7.38
C GLY A 12 30.74 -3.46 -6.30
N VAL A 13 29.41 -3.52 -6.23
CA VAL A 13 28.71 -3.26 -4.96
C VAL A 13 29.00 -4.49 -4.10
N PRO A 14 29.54 -4.34 -2.88
CA PRO A 14 29.93 -5.48 -2.06
C PRO A 14 28.71 -6.38 -1.83
N GLN A 15 28.85 -7.66 -2.17
CA GLN A 15 27.81 -8.69 -2.08
C GLN A 15 27.19 -8.78 -0.67
N SER A 16 27.95 -8.37 0.35
CA SER A 16 27.49 -8.23 1.74
C SER A 16 26.35 -7.21 1.90
N ALA A 17 26.31 -6.12 1.11
CA ALA A 17 25.26 -5.11 1.21
C ALA A 17 23.92 -5.58 0.62
N LEU A 18 23.94 -6.35 -0.47
CA LEU A 18 22.74 -6.96 -1.04
C LEU A 18 22.21 -8.11 -0.19
N LEU A 19 23.10 -8.89 0.43
CA LEU A 19 22.69 -9.97 1.34
C LEU A 19 22.15 -9.43 2.68
N LEU A 20 22.73 -8.34 3.23
CA LEU A 20 22.15 -7.67 4.41
C LEU A 20 20.78 -7.07 4.13
N SER A 21 20.59 -6.43 2.96
CA SER A 21 19.31 -5.85 2.57
C SER A 21 18.23 -6.90 2.20
N ALA A 22 18.64 -8.09 1.75
CA ALA A 22 17.72 -9.20 1.50
C ALA A 22 17.31 -9.93 2.80
N CYS A 23 18.24 -10.05 3.76
CA CYS A 23 17.98 -10.72 5.04
C CYS A 23 16.98 -9.95 5.92
N THR A 24 16.88 -8.63 5.78
CA THR A 24 15.86 -7.82 6.50
C THR A 24 14.43 -8.08 6.02
N ARG A 25 14.24 -8.79 4.90
CA ARG A 25 12.91 -9.00 4.30
C ARG A 25 12.18 -10.26 4.79
N SER A 26 12.81 -11.12 5.59
CA SER A 26 12.29 -12.47 5.85
C SER A 26 12.46 -12.97 7.31
N MET A 27 12.15 -12.14 8.31
CA MET A 27 12.02 -12.61 9.70
C MET A 27 10.85 -11.93 10.40
N SER A 28 9.62 -12.25 10.00
CA SER A 28 8.44 -11.89 10.78
C SER A 28 7.31 -12.87 10.44
N GLY A 29 7.42 -14.13 10.88
CA GLY A 29 6.51 -15.20 10.43
C GLY A 29 5.83 -16.05 11.50
N LEU A 30 5.98 -15.81 12.81
CA LEU A 30 5.50 -16.80 13.80
C LEU A 30 4.47 -16.33 14.84
N CYS A 31 4.16 -15.04 14.96
CA CYS A 31 3.00 -14.52 15.73
C CYS A 31 2.61 -13.09 15.27
N LEU A 32 2.10 -12.90 14.04
CA LEU A 32 1.90 -11.56 13.45
C LEU A 32 0.47 -11.27 12.96
N GLY A 33 -0.54 -11.63 13.74
CA GLY A 33 -1.93 -11.29 13.41
C GLY A 33 -2.12 -9.79 13.23
N PHE A 34 -1.91 -8.98 14.29
CA PHE A 34 -2.11 -7.53 14.22
C PHE A 34 -0.80 -6.72 14.20
N MET A 35 0.30 -7.31 14.68
CA MET A 35 1.63 -6.68 14.76
C MET A 35 2.50 -6.98 13.53
N ALA A 36 1.91 -7.45 12.41
CA ALA A 36 2.62 -7.60 11.14
C ALA A 36 3.27 -6.26 10.73
N PRO A 37 4.60 -6.20 10.52
CA PRO A 37 5.24 -4.96 10.10
C PRO A 37 4.72 -4.47 8.74
N GLY A 38 4.21 -5.37 7.91
CA GLY A 38 3.51 -5.03 6.67
C GLY A 38 2.15 -4.34 6.92
N LEU A 39 1.37 -4.82 7.89
CA LEU A 39 0.10 -4.20 8.26
C LEU A 39 0.31 -2.81 8.85
N ILE A 40 1.30 -2.66 9.75
CA ILE A 40 1.62 -1.37 10.40
C ILE A 40 2.09 -0.32 9.39
N ARG A 41 2.93 -0.70 8.43
CA ARG A 41 3.37 0.21 7.36
C ARG A 41 2.21 0.59 6.43
N GLY A 42 1.33 -0.37 6.15
CA GLY A 42 0.12 -0.14 5.36
C GLY A 42 -0.87 0.81 6.02
N THR A 43 -1.15 0.64 7.32
CA THR A 43 -2.00 1.56 8.09
C THR A 43 -1.42 2.98 8.12
N LEU A 44 -0.12 3.13 8.34
CA LEU A 44 0.53 4.44 8.31
C LEU A 44 0.43 5.10 6.93
N ALA A 45 0.67 4.34 5.85
CA ALA A 45 0.55 4.86 4.49
C ALA A 45 -0.89 5.30 4.16
N TRP A 46 -1.89 4.50 4.52
CA TRP A 46 -3.31 4.83 4.33
C TRP A 46 -3.76 6.02 5.17
N LEU A 47 -3.24 6.17 6.38
CA LEU A 47 -3.48 7.34 7.22
C LEU A 47 -2.92 8.60 6.55
N CYS A 48 -1.70 8.57 6.01
CA CYS A 48 -1.14 9.68 5.24
C CYS A 48 -2.02 10.04 4.03
N VAL A 49 -2.52 9.05 3.29
CA VAL A 49 -3.45 9.28 2.16
C VAL A 49 -4.74 9.96 2.62
N GLY A 50 -5.33 9.52 3.74
CA GLY A 50 -6.54 10.14 4.30
C GLY A 50 -6.33 11.60 4.70
N PHE A 51 -5.17 11.94 5.27
CA PHE A 51 -4.81 13.32 5.59
C PHE A 51 -4.64 14.19 4.34
N VAL A 52 -3.94 13.70 3.32
CA VAL A 52 -3.76 14.43 2.05
C VAL A 52 -5.11 14.62 1.36
N ALA A 53 -5.95 13.58 1.31
CA ALA A 53 -7.29 13.64 0.75
C ALA A 53 -8.19 14.63 1.51
N THR A 54 -8.00 14.77 2.83
CA THR A 54 -8.72 15.76 3.64
C THR A 54 -8.31 17.19 3.26
N ILE A 55 -7.01 17.47 3.11
CA ILE A 55 -6.52 18.80 2.69
C ILE A 55 -7.08 19.17 1.31
N VAL A 56 -7.05 18.22 0.39
CA VAL A 56 -7.59 18.39 -0.97
C VAL A 56 -9.10 18.61 -0.94
N GLY A 57 -9.86 17.78 -0.22
CA GLY A 57 -11.32 17.91 -0.11
C GLY A 57 -11.78 19.25 0.46
N GLN A 58 -10.98 19.85 1.36
CA GLN A 58 -11.23 21.18 1.91
C GLN A 58 -10.93 22.31 0.90
N ALA A 59 -9.90 22.14 0.07
CA ALA A 59 -9.50 23.14 -0.93
C ALA A 59 -10.49 23.24 -2.10
N PHE A 60 -11.26 22.18 -2.39
CA PHE A 60 -12.20 22.12 -3.51
C PHE A 60 -13.65 22.54 -3.16
N VAL A 61 -13.93 22.99 -1.94
CA VAL A 61 -15.29 23.44 -1.55
C VAL A 61 -15.63 24.78 -2.21
N LYS A 62 -16.64 24.77 -3.09
CA LYS A 62 -17.18 25.97 -3.75
C LYS A 62 -18.56 26.32 -3.22
N GLU A 63 -18.85 27.62 -3.15
CA GLU A 63 -20.20 28.10 -2.82
C GLU A 63 -21.15 27.78 -3.97
N THR A 64 -22.28 27.16 -3.63
CA THR A 64 -23.38 26.91 -4.56
C THR A 64 -24.61 27.59 -3.95
N PRO A 65 -25.45 28.31 -4.72
CA PRO A 65 -26.52 29.19 -4.19
C PRO A 65 -27.60 28.51 -3.34
N LYS A 66 -27.58 27.17 -3.23
CA LYS A 66 -28.52 26.37 -2.44
C LYS A 66 -27.95 25.78 -1.15
N ILE A 67 -26.63 25.79 -0.94
CA ILE A 67 -25.97 25.12 0.19
C ILE A 67 -24.92 26.02 0.83
N THR A 68 -24.89 26.04 2.16
CA THR A 68 -23.87 26.77 2.91
C THR A 68 -22.50 26.09 2.74
N LYS A 69 -21.41 26.88 2.72
CA LYS A 69 -20.03 26.30 2.67
C LYS A 69 -19.79 25.29 3.79
N GLN A 70 -20.40 25.50 4.95
CA GLN A 70 -20.19 24.68 6.14
C GLN A 70 -20.75 23.26 5.97
N GLU A 71 -21.95 23.13 5.40
CA GLU A 71 -22.57 21.82 5.15
C GLU A 71 -21.82 21.04 4.08
N SER A 72 -21.42 21.69 3.00
CA SER A 72 -20.62 21.06 1.93
C SER A 72 -19.28 20.56 2.45
N ARG A 73 -18.66 21.32 3.36
CA ARG A 73 -17.39 20.95 4.01
C ARG A 73 -17.53 19.72 4.90
N GLN A 74 -18.62 19.62 5.68
CA GLN A 74 -18.87 18.47 6.54
C GLN A 74 -19.14 17.20 5.72
N LEU A 75 -19.93 17.32 4.65
CA LEU A 75 -20.19 16.20 3.75
C LEU A 75 -18.90 15.69 3.08
N ALA A 76 -18.05 16.60 2.60
CA ALA A 76 -16.75 16.24 2.02
C ALA A 76 -15.85 15.49 3.01
N LEU A 77 -15.81 15.92 4.28
CA LEU A 77 -15.04 15.23 5.32
C LEU A 77 -15.53 13.81 5.54
N VAL A 78 -16.84 13.62 5.71
CA VAL A 78 -17.41 12.29 5.95
C VAL A 78 -17.13 11.36 4.77
N VAL A 79 -17.33 11.83 3.54
CA VAL A 79 -17.10 11.02 2.34
C VAL A 79 -15.63 10.62 2.19
N VAL A 80 -14.69 11.55 2.43
CA VAL A 80 -13.25 11.27 2.35
C VAL A 80 -12.84 10.23 3.40
N TRP A 81 -13.29 10.36 4.64
CA TRP A 81 -12.92 9.42 5.70
C TRP A 81 -13.56 8.05 5.51
N VAL A 82 -14.85 7.99 5.17
CA VAL A 82 -15.55 6.71 4.94
C VAL A 82 -14.94 5.96 3.76
N SER A 83 -14.65 6.63 2.65
CA SER A 83 -14.02 6.00 1.49
C SER A 83 -12.60 5.52 1.78
N THR A 84 -11.80 6.32 2.51
CA THR A 84 -10.42 5.95 2.91
C THR A 84 -10.44 4.72 3.82
N ILE A 85 -11.31 4.70 4.84
CA ILE A 85 -11.42 3.57 5.77
C ILE A 85 -11.92 2.32 5.05
N CYS A 86 -12.92 2.43 4.18
CA CYS A 86 -13.45 1.30 3.41
C CYS A 86 -12.39 0.66 2.52
N MET A 87 -11.63 1.48 1.77
CA MET A 87 -10.57 1.00 0.90
C MET A 87 -9.40 0.41 1.68
N TRP A 88 -9.07 0.99 2.85
CA TRP A 88 -8.07 0.43 3.77
C TRP A 88 -8.50 -0.94 4.34
N LEU A 89 -9.76 -1.09 4.77
CA LEU A 89 -10.28 -2.37 5.29
C LEU A 89 -10.27 -3.45 4.21
N PHE A 90 -10.67 -3.11 2.98
CA PHE A 90 -10.60 -4.04 1.85
C PHE A 90 -9.15 -4.52 1.60
N TRP A 91 -8.19 -3.60 1.59
CA TRP A 91 -6.77 -3.94 1.47
C TRP A 91 -6.28 -4.81 2.64
N ALA A 92 -6.66 -4.48 3.87
CA ALA A 92 -6.24 -5.23 5.05
C ALA A 92 -6.78 -6.68 5.04
N PHE A 93 -8.02 -6.89 4.59
CA PHE A 93 -8.60 -8.22 4.48
C PHE A 93 -7.91 -9.07 3.40
N VAL A 94 -7.65 -8.53 2.20
CA VAL A 94 -6.94 -9.30 1.16
C VAL A 94 -5.51 -9.62 1.57
N TYR A 95 -4.86 -8.74 2.34
CA TYR A 95 -3.53 -8.97 2.88
C TYR A 95 -3.52 -10.10 3.93
N MET A 96 -4.48 -10.07 4.86
CA MET A 96 -4.61 -11.11 5.90
C MET A 96 -4.93 -12.48 5.32
N HIS A 97 -5.79 -12.54 4.29
CA HIS A 97 -6.17 -13.79 3.63
C HIS A 97 -4.97 -14.48 2.95
N GLN A 98 -3.93 -13.73 2.57
CA GLN A 98 -2.74 -14.26 1.91
C GLN A 98 -1.63 -14.68 2.88
N MET A 99 -1.71 -14.36 4.18
CA MET A 99 -0.64 -14.67 5.13
C MET A 99 -0.53 -16.15 5.51
N VAL A 100 -1.59 -16.94 5.31
CA VAL A 100 -1.56 -18.41 5.51
C VAL A 100 -2.30 -19.08 4.36
N PRO A 101 -1.65 -19.30 3.21
CA PRO A 101 -2.26 -20.01 2.10
C PRO A 101 -2.40 -21.51 2.43
N ILE A 102 -3.63 -22.02 2.38
CA ILE A 102 -3.90 -23.46 2.53
C ILE A 102 -3.72 -24.20 1.19
N ILE A 103 -3.82 -23.48 0.07
CA ILE A 103 -3.76 -24.03 -1.28
C ILE A 103 -2.67 -23.28 -2.06
N TYR A 104 -1.73 -24.04 -2.60
CA TYR A 104 -0.68 -23.51 -3.48
C TYR A 104 -1.05 -23.75 -4.95
N PRO A 105 -0.75 -22.80 -5.86
CA PRO A 105 -1.02 -22.99 -7.27
C PRO A 105 -0.10 -24.07 -7.87
N VAL A 106 -0.68 -25.03 -8.59
CA VAL A 106 0.06 -26.05 -9.36
C VAL A 106 0.25 -25.54 -10.78
N HIS A 107 1.51 -25.32 -11.17
CA HIS A 107 1.86 -24.94 -12.54
C HIS A 107 1.86 -26.20 -13.41
N LYS A 108 1.01 -26.24 -14.45
CA LYS A 108 1.09 -27.31 -15.45
C LYS A 108 2.16 -26.92 -16.48
N PRO A 109 3.22 -27.72 -16.67
CA PRO A 109 4.13 -27.49 -17.79
C PRO A 109 3.37 -27.71 -19.11
N ILE A 110 3.63 -26.85 -20.09
CA ILE A 110 3.08 -26.95 -21.44
C ILE A 110 3.79 -28.12 -22.12
N VAL A 111 3.03 -29.16 -22.47
CA VAL A 111 3.47 -30.32 -23.28
C VAL A 111 3.21 -30.02 -24.74
#